data_AF-B0DZQ4-F1
#
_entry.id   AF-B0DZQ4-F1
#
_cell.length_a   1.000
_cell.length_b   1.000
_cell.length_c   1.000
_cell.angle_alpha   90.00
_cell.angle_beta   90.00
_cell.angle_gamma   90.00
#
_symmetry.space_group_name_H-M   'P 1'
#
loop_
_entity.id
_entity.type
_entity.pdbx_description
1 polymer ?
#
loop_
_entity_poly.entity_id
_entity_poly.type
_entity_poly.pdbx_seq_one_letter_code
_entity_poly.pdbx_strand_id
1 'polypeptide(L)'
;MRQLATGPTPNWGNCNRKKDRTMVRFSSVHRFFAVLWTEPLNTSPACHCALKVKLAAGSNFPGQYYIWCHAHHYHYTFMPGVAPNAISAPTSHSSTTTFIHTVAMFMRSVEASTREAKLARAQELADEAKEEADYQAALAASLSHSPPHNNTHSSPSDFASTSHITSSHFASSSCITSSSHVASSSRVASSRSGPLSLVRFTPSPPAPPPSTSTKAPKHTIHLRSEWMRGYEDKTSQLLKKRGQAQGDMALLHKFFIMFWRQDGAPPEVLSVQVLQGWPTWTLAQCPKTLEKLGTEVLDVYNIPSRHWVQVDASWPHSVSTNTHLLFRCRNVKCLDFDKELATIMRKNTHLRTNMPGDRSSV
;
A
#
# COMPACT_ATOMS: atom_id res chain seq x y z
N MET A 1 54.72 -53.98 26.65
CA MET A 1 53.90 -53.15 27.58
C MET A 1 54.58 -51.81 27.74
N ARG A 2 54.01 -50.73 27.19
CA ARG A 2 54.48 -49.35 27.38
C ARG A 2 53.26 -48.50 27.72
N GLN A 3 53.25 -47.91 28.91
CA GLN A 3 52.22 -47.00 29.40
C GLN A 3 52.36 -45.64 28.71
N LEU A 4 51.23 -45.09 28.24
CA LEU A 4 51.11 -43.72 27.76
C LEU A 4 50.80 -42.80 28.94
N ALA A 5 51.65 -41.78 29.13
CA ALA A 5 51.49 -40.75 30.13
C ALA A 5 50.37 -39.77 29.74
N THR A 6 49.44 -39.53 30.66
CA THR A 6 48.42 -38.49 30.60
C THR A 6 49.02 -37.14 30.95
N GLY A 7 48.93 -36.18 30.01
CA GLY A 7 49.29 -34.78 30.24
C GLY A 7 48.18 -33.99 30.97
N PRO A 8 48.50 -32.85 31.60
CA PRO A 8 47.58 -32.12 32.47
C PRO A 8 46.55 -31.29 31.70
N THR A 9 45.33 -31.27 32.24
CA THR A 9 44.16 -30.50 31.79
C THR A 9 44.37 -29.00 32.00
N PRO A 10 44.10 -28.12 31.02
CA PRO A 10 44.17 -26.69 31.25
C PRO A 10 42.93 -26.16 31.98
N ASN A 11 43.21 -25.45 33.07
CA ASN A 11 42.28 -24.71 33.91
C ASN A 11 41.75 -23.47 33.16
N TRP A 12 40.42 -23.36 33.01
CA TRP A 12 39.78 -22.23 32.36
C TRP A 12 39.60 -21.08 33.36
N GLY A 13 40.60 -20.20 33.38
CA GLY A 13 40.55 -18.92 34.06
C GLY A 13 39.43 -18.03 33.53
N ASN A 14 38.75 -17.43 34.49
CA ASN A 14 37.65 -16.48 34.39
C ASN A 14 37.99 -15.28 33.47
N CYS A 15 37.34 -15.18 32.31
CA CYS A 15 37.47 -14.05 31.39
C CYS A 15 36.18 -13.21 31.39
N ASN A 16 36.11 -12.25 32.32
CA ASN A 16 35.14 -11.17 32.29
C ASN A 16 35.56 -10.15 31.20
N ARG A 17 35.17 -10.40 29.95
CA ARG A 17 35.37 -9.46 28.83
C ARG A 17 34.02 -8.88 28.43
N LYS A 18 33.83 -7.58 28.68
CA LYS A 18 32.68 -6.79 28.21
C LYS A 18 32.49 -7.04 26.71
N LYS A 19 31.38 -7.68 26.36
CA LYS A 19 30.94 -7.94 24.98
C LYS A 19 30.04 -6.78 24.57
N ASP A 20 30.50 -5.96 23.62
CA ASP A 20 29.59 -5.10 22.87
C ASP A 20 28.69 -6.00 22.00
N ARG A 21 27.44 -6.14 22.43
CA ARG A 21 26.39 -6.77 21.64
C ARG A 21 25.88 -5.75 20.63
N THR A 22 26.40 -5.79 19.41
CA THR A 22 25.73 -5.13 18.28
C THR A 22 24.48 -5.92 17.95
N MET A 23 23.34 -5.48 18.49
CA MET A 23 22.04 -6.04 18.20
C MET A 23 21.63 -5.56 16.81
N VAL A 24 21.84 -6.39 15.78
CA VAL A 24 21.35 -6.10 14.43
C VAL A 24 19.83 -6.23 14.44
N ARG A 25 19.14 -5.08 14.51
CA ARG A 25 17.69 -5.00 14.36
C ARG A 25 17.35 -5.15 12.88
N PHE A 26 16.86 -6.32 12.50
CA PHE A 26 16.30 -6.53 11.16
C PHE A 26 14.92 -5.88 11.04
N SER A 27 14.70 -5.19 9.91
CA SER A 27 13.43 -4.55 9.57
C SER A 27 12.32 -5.59 9.32
N SER A 28 11.05 -5.16 9.46
CA SER A 28 9.85 -6.01 9.39
C SER A 28 9.78 -6.92 8.15
N VAL A 29 10.35 -6.48 7.04
CA VAL A 29 10.40 -7.23 5.77
C VAL A 29 11.24 -8.51 5.90
N HIS A 30 12.30 -8.52 6.69
CA HIS A 30 13.15 -9.71 6.88
C HIS A 30 12.51 -10.77 7.79
N ARG A 31 11.51 -10.40 8.61
CA ARG A 31 10.77 -11.35 9.45
C ARG A 31 9.80 -12.21 8.64
N PHE A 32 9.30 -11.69 7.52
CA PHE A 32 8.44 -12.44 6.60
C PHE A 32 9.21 -13.49 5.78
N PHE A 33 10.48 -13.23 5.47
CA PHE A 33 11.30 -14.20 4.73
C PHE A 33 11.75 -15.41 5.57
N ALA A 34 11.74 -15.31 6.90
CA ALA A 34 12.14 -16.42 7.77
C ALA A 34 11.09 -17.55 7.85
N VAL A 35 9.83 -17.31 7.46
CA VAL A 35 8.72 -18.28 7.62
C VAL A 35 8.48 -19.10 6.34
N LEU A 36 8.99 -18.67 5.18
CA LEU A 36 8.79 -19.33 3.88
C LEU A 36 10.04 -20.03 3.32
N TRP A 37 11.07 -20.24 4.15
CA TRP A 37 12.23 -21.05 3.79
C TRP A 37 11.96 -22.52 4.14
N THR A 38 11.55 -23.30 3.13
CA THR A 38 11.55 -24.77 3.15
C THR A 38 12.76 -25.36 2.43
N GLU A 39 13.91 -24.67 2.44
CA GLU A 39 15.18 -25.38 2.41
C GLU A 39 15.35 -26.12 3.74
N PRO A 40 16.11 -27.23 3.82
CA PRO A 40 16.38 -27.83 5.10
C PRO A 40 17.07 -26.77 5.96
N LEU A 41 16.42 -26.30 7.03
CA LEU A 41 16.94 -25.41 8.08
C LEU A 41 18.21 -25.93 8.78
N ASN A 42 18.80 -26.97 8.22
CA ASN A 42 19.96 -27.70 8.63
C ASN A 42 21.18 -27.31 7.77
N THR A 43 21.29 -26.12 7.16
CA THR A 43 22.56 -25.67 6.57
C THR A 43 22.98 -24.31 7.10
N SER A 44 24.27 -24.15 7.42
CA SER A 44 24.79 -22.85 7.85
C SER A 44 24.79 -21.86 6.69
N PRO A 45 24.32 -20.61 6.87
CA PRO A 45 24.36 -19.60 5.81
C PRO A 45 25.79 -19.16 5.46
N ALA A 46 26.77 -19.41 6.34
CA ALA A 46 28.16 -19.01 6.11
C ALA A 46 28.96 -20.04 5.31
N CYS A 47 28.64 -21.32 5.45
CA CYS A 47 29.46 -22.39 4.87
C CYS A 47 28.70 -23.54 4.23
N HIS A 48 27.36 -23.46 4.20
CA HIS A 48 26.45 -24.46 3.64
C HIS A 48 26.62 -25.88 4.20
N CYS A 49 27.36 -26.06 5.30
CA CYS A 49 27.51 -27.36 5.94
C CYS A 49 26.21 -27.79 6.62
N ALA A 50 25.92 -29.09 6.56
CA ALA A 50 24.80 -29.69 7.26
C ALA A 50 24.92 -29.48 8.78
N LEU A 51 23.88 -28.94 9.41
CA LEU A 51 23.74 -28.65 10.82
C LEU A 51 22.77 -29.62 11.46
N LYS A 52 23.19 -30.22 12.58
CA LYS A 52 22.34 -31.12 13.36
C LYS A 52 21.53 -30.30 14.36
N VAL A 53 20.21 -30.45 14.33
CA VAL A 53 19.33 -29.94 15.39
C VAL A 53 19.62 -30.71 16.68
N LYS A 54 19.86 -29.99 17.77
CA LYS A 54 20.05 -30.55 19.11
C LYS A 54 18.98 -29.99 20.04
N LEU A 55 18.51 -30.81 20.97
CA LEU A 55 17.68 -30.37 22.09
C LEU A 55 18.59 -29.93 23.24
N ALA A 56 18.32 -28.76 23.83
CA ALA A 56 19.08 -28.28 24.98
C ALA A 56 18.79 -29.17 26.22
N ALA A 57 19.75 -30.06 26.53
CA ALA A 57 19.76 -30.85 27.76
C ALA A 57 20.47 -30.05 28.87
N GLY A 58 19.72 -29.27 29.66
CA GLY A 58 20.22 -28.73 30.93
C GLY A 58 20.93 -27.36 30.90
N SER A 59 20.31 -26.33 30.35
CA SER A 59 20.78 -24.94 30.47
C SER A 59 19.61 -23.99 30.79
N ASN A 60 19.84 -22.66 30.73
CA ASN A 60 18.82 -21.60 30.92
C ASN A 60 17.57 -21.73 30.00
N PHE A 61 17.56 -22.68 29.06
CA PHE A 61 16.46 -22.89 28.11
C PHE A 61 16.14 -24.38 27.93
N PRO A 62 15.67 -25.10 28.97
CA PRO A 62 15.32 -26.51 28.87
C PRO A 62 14.20 -26.69 27.84
N GLY A 63 14.33 -27.70 26.97
CA GLY A 63 13.32 -28.04 25.97
C GLY A 63 13.35 -27.20 24.69
N GLN A 64 14.30 -26.26 24.53
CA GLN A 64 14.48 -25.54 23.26
C GLN A 64 15.40 -26.32 22.30
N TYR A 65 15.00 -26.35 21.03
CA TYR A 65 15.85 -26.83 19.95
C TYR A 65 16.84 -25.74 19.53
N TYR A 66 18.02 -26.13 19.08
CA TYR A 66 19.01 -25.22 18.50
C TYR A 66 19.84 -25.91 17.40
N ILE A 67 20.43 -25.11 16.53
CA ILE A 67 21.46 -25.51 15.57
C ILE A 67 22.75 -24.73 15.85
N TRP A 68 23.89 -25.41 15.73
CA TRP A 68 25.21 -24.82 15.94
C TRP A 68 26.20 -25.28 14.88
N CYS A 69 26.84 -24.33 14.20
CA CYS A 69 27.97 -24.56 13.31
C CYS A 69 29.28 -24.32 14.08
N HIS A 70 30.14 -25.33 14.18
CA HIS A 70 31.44 -25.21 14.83
C HIS A 70 32.43 -24.33 14.06
N ALA A 71 32.42 -24.41 12.73
CA ALA A 71 33.40 -23.69 11.90
C ALA A 71 33.23 -22.16 11.95
N HIS A 72 31.99 -21.68 12.01
CA HIS A 72 31.68 -20.24 11.94
C HIS A 72 31.08 -19.69 13.24
N HIS A 73 31.04 -20.52 14.30
CA HIS A 73 30.39 -20.19 15.57
C HIS A 73 28.93 -19.71 15.43
N TYR A 74 28.24 -20.07 14.34
CA TYR A 74 26.85 -19.68 14.08
C TYR A 74 25.91 -20.48 14.98
N HIS A 75 25.10 -19.78 15.79
CA HIS A 75 24.15 -20.38 16.71
C HIS A 75 22.75 -19.80 16.49
N TYR A 76 21.76 -20.67 16.34
CA TYR A 76 20.36 -20.28 16.21
C TYR A 76 19.49 -21.15 17.12
N THR A 77 18.62 -20.49 17.89
CA THR A 77 17.68 -21.14 18.82
C THR A 77 16.27 -20.99 18.27
N PHE A 78 15.53 -22.09 18.21
CA PHE A 78 14.13 -22.08 17.79
C PHE A 78 13.25 -21.47 18.88
N MET A 79 12.10 -20.90 18.49
CA MET A 79 11.15 -20.38 19.47
C MET A 79 10.60 -21.52 20.36
N PRO A 80 10.38 -21.28 21.67
CA PRO A 80 9.79 -22.27 22.55
C PRO A 80 8.46 -22.79 22.00
N GLY A 81 8.23 -24.10 22.06
CA GLY A 81 6.99 -24.74 21.60
C GLY A 81 6.94 -25.07 20.11
N VAL A 82 7.95 -24.69 19.31
CA VAL A 82 8.05 -25.06 17.89
C VAL A 82 9.09 -26.16 17.76
N ALA A 83 8.65 -27.42 17.71
CA ALA A 83 9.53 -28.52 17.34
C ALA A 83 9.81 -28.42 15.83
N PRO A 84 11.06 -28.25 15.38
CA PRO A 84 11.36 -28.33 13.96
C PRO A 84 11.00 -29.75 13.51
N ASN A 85 10.19 -29.86 12.44
CA ASN A 85 9.86 -31.14 11.87
C ASN A 85 11.17 -31.87 11.56
N ALA A 86 11.41 -32.99 12.24
CA ALA A 86 12.56 -33.84 11.98
C ALA A 86 12.34 -34.47 10.61
N ILE A 87 12.74 -33.75 9.56
CA ILE A 87 12.80 -34.31 8.21
C ILE A 87 13.80 -35.46 8.30
N SER A 88 13.27 -36.69 8.29
CA SER A 88 14.06 -37.90 8.25
C SER A 88 15.04 -37.78 7.11
N ALA A 89 16.33 -38.06 7.37
CA ALA A 89 17.36 -38.00 6.35
C ALA A 89 16.87 -38.75 5.09
N PRO A 90 16.93 -38.14 3.89
CA PRO A 90 16.38 -38.76 2.70
C PRO A 90 17.15 -40.05 2.38
N THR A 91 16.55 -41.18 2.73
CA THR A 91 17.01 -42.52 2.33
C THR A 91 16.49 -42.84 0.94
N SER A 92 16.87 -42.06 -0.08
CA SER A 92 16.80 -42.50 -1.48
C SER A 92 17.52 -41.49 -2.39
N HIS A 93 18.41 -41.98 -3.23
CA HIS A 93 19.30 -41.19 -4.08
C HIS A 93 18.64 -40.65 -5.37
N SER A 94 17.32 -40.72 -5.54
CA SER A 94 16.68 -40.50 -6.86
C SER A 94 15.89 -39.19 -7.04
N SER A 95 15.79 -38.31 -6.05
CA SER A 95 14.97 -37.08 -6.14
C SER A 95 15.74 -35.77 -5.99
N THR A 96 17.06 -35.82 -5.82
CA THR A 96 17.90 -34.66 -5.51
C THR A 96 18.03 -33.67 -6.68
N THR A 97 18.04 -34.16 -7.92
CA THR A 97 18.27 -33.31 -9.11
C THR A 97 17.11 -32.34 -9.37
N THR A 98 15.86 -32.79 -9.21
CA THR A 98 14.68 -31.94 -9.43
C THR A 98 14.55 -30.87 -8.36
N PHE A 99 14.87 -31.18 -7.10
CA PHE A 99 14.81 -30.20 -6.01
C PHE A 99 15.87 -29.10 -6.19
N ILE A 100 17.12 -29.46 -6.53
CA ILE A 100 18.19 -28.48 -6.78
C ILE A 100 17.83 -27.54 -7.93
N HIS A 101 17.22 -28.06 -9.00
CA HIS A 101 16.82 -27.24 -10.15
C HIS A 101 15.71 -26.24 -9.79
N THR A 102 14.70 -26.66 -9.02
CA THR A 102 13.62 -25.78 -8.56
C THR A 102 14.12 -24.67 -7.64
N VAL A 103 15.04 -24.99 -6.73
CA VAL A 103 15.68 -24.01 -5.85
C VAL A 103 16.52 -23.01 -6.64
N ALA A 104 17.30 -23.47 -7.62
CA ALA A 104 18.11 -22.60 -8.46
C ALA A 104 17.24 -21.63 -9.30
N MET A 105 16.11 -22.12 -9.84
CA MET A 105 15.13 -21.29 -10.53
C MET A 105 14.51 -20.23 -9.61
N PHE A 106 14.16 -20.60 -8.38
CA PHE A 106 13.61 -19.68 -7.39
C PHE A 106 14.61 -18.58 -7.02
N MET A 107 15.88 -18.95 -6.74
CA MET A 107 16.92 -17.97 -6.40
C MET A 107 17.18 -16.98 -7.53
N ARG A 108 17.20 -17.44 -8.80
CA ARG A 108 17.30 -16.54 -9.96
C ARG A 108 16.10 -15.58 -10.06
N SER A 109 14.90 -16.06 -9.75
CA SER A 109 13.69 -15.22 -9.74
C SER A 109 13.76 -14.13 -8.65
N VAL A 110 14.23 -14.48 -7.44
CA VAL A 110 14.41 -13.52 -6.34
C VAL A 110 15.47 -12.47 -6.69
N GLU A 111 16.58 -12.88 -7.31
CA GLU A 111 17.62 -11.94 -7.76
C GLU A 111 17.10 -10.98 -8.84
N ALA A 112 16.32 -11.48 -9.81
CA ALA A 112 15.70 -10.67 -10.85
C ALA A 112 14.74 -9.64 -10.24
N SER A 113 13.85 -10.08 -9.35
CA SER A 113 12.90 -9.20 -8.65
C SER A 113 13.62 -8.13 -7.80
N THR A 114 14.73 -8.50 -7.16
CA THR A 114 15.54 -7.55 -6.37
C THR A 114 16.21 -6.50 -7.27
N ARG A 115 16.67 -6.88 -8.47
CA ARG A 115 17.22 -5.93 -9.45
C ARG A 115 16.16 -4.98 -9.99
N GLU A 116 14.97 -5.49 -10.31
CA GLU A 116 13.84 -4.66 -10.76
C GLU A 116 13.41 -3.66 -9.68
N ALA A 117 13.32 -4.09 -8.42
CA ALA A 117 12.98 -3.19 -7.31
C ALA A 117 14.03 -2.08 -7.11
N LYS A 118 15.32 -2.41 -7.29
CA LYS A 118 16.40 -1.41 -7.24
C LYS A 118 16.33 -0.42 -8.40
N LEU A 119 16.03 -0.88 -9.61
CA LEU A 119 15.85 -0.02 -10.79
C LEU A 119 14.63 0.90 -10.61
N ALA A 120 13.51 0.37 -10.14
CA ALA A 120 12.32 1.18 -9.87
C ALA A 120 12.59 2.29 -8.85
N ARG A 121 13.33 1.99 -7.77
CA ARG A 121 13.73 2.98 -6.77
C ARG A 121 14.72 4.01 -7.32
N ALA A 122 15.64 3.60 -8.19
CA ALA A 122 16.56 4.52 -8.84
C ALA A 122 15.83 5.47 -9.81
N GLN A 123 14.81 4.96 -10.52
CA GLN A 123 13.93 5.75 -11.38
C GLN A 123 13.16 6.79 -10.55
N GLU A 124 12.57 6.38 -9.42
CA GLU A 124 11.83 7.28 -8.52
C GLU A 124 12.71 8.43 -8.01
N LEU A 125 13.96 8.14 -7.61
CA LEU A 125 14.92 9.17 -7.20
C LEU A 125 15.34 10.09 -8.35
N ALA A 126 15.40 9.59 -9.58
CA ALA A 126 15.71 10.41 -10.75
C ALA A 126 14.54 11.34 -11.11
N ASP A 127 13.30 10.87 -10.98
CA ASP A 127 12.09 11.66 -11.21
C ASP A 127 11.95 12.75 -10.12
N GLU A 128 12.21 12.43 -8.85
CA GLU A 128 12.22 13.42 -7.74
C GLU A 128 13.31 14.49 -7.94
N ALA A 129 14.52 14.10 -8.36
CA ALA A 129 15.59 15.05 -8.66
C ALA A 129 15.24 15.98 -9.83
N LYS A 130 14.49 15.48 -10.82
CA LYS A 130 14.00 16.29 -11.94
C LYS A 130 12.93 17.28 -11.49
N GLU A 131 11.98 16.85 -10.66
CA GLU A 131 10.93 17.72 -10.11
C GLU A 131 11.53 18.87 -9.29
N GLU A 132 12.53 18.58 -8.45
CA GLU A 132 13.24 19.61 -7.68
C GLU A 132 13.98 20.59 -8.61
N ALA A 133 14.62 20.11 -9.68
CA ALA A 133 15.29 20.98 -10.65
C ALA A 133 14.31 21.92 -11.37
N ASP A 134 13.15 21.41 -11.77
CA ASP A 134 12.08 22.20 -12.40
C ASP A 134 11.51 23.25 -11.42
N TYR A 135 11.35 22.89 -10.14
CA TYR A 135 10.92 23.81 -9.09
C TYR A 135 11.92 24.96 -8.86
N GLN A 136 13.21 24.65 -8.78
CA GLN A 136 14.27 25.66 -8.65
C GLN A 136 14.33 26.59 -9.87
N ALA A 137 14.14 26.05 -11.08
CA ALA A 137 14.08 26.85 -12.30
C ALA A 137 12.88 27.82 -12.31
N ALA A 138 11.70 27.38 -11.86
CA ALA A 138 10.52 28.22 -11.73
C ALA A 138 10.70 29.35 -10.70
N LEU A 139 11.35 29.05 -9.55
CA LEU A 139 11.71 30.06 -8.56
C LEU A 139 12.68 31.11 -9.13
N ALA A 140 13.72 30.67 -9.84
CA ALA A 140 14.67 31.57 -10.48
C ALA A 140 14.01 32.48 -11.54
N ALA A 141 13.12 31.91 -12.36
CA ALA A 141 12.34 32.67 -13.34
C ALA A 141 11.46 33.75 -12.65
N SER A 142 10.82 33.40 -11.53
CA SER A 142 9.97 34.33 -10.77
C SER A 142 10.76 35.51 -10.18
N LEU A 143 11.98 35.27 -9.71
CA LEU A 143 12.86 36.33 -9.17
C LEU A 143 13.39 37.27 -10.26
N SER A 144 13.60 36.75 -11.48
CA SER A 144 14.08 37.54 -12.61
C SER A 144 13.04 38.51 -13.20
N HIS A 145 11.77 38.37 -12.82
CA HIS A 145 10.70 39.30 -13.18
C HIS A 145 10.49 40.35 -12.07
N SER A 146 11.54 41.09 -11.74
CA SER A 146 11.36 42.36 -11.05
C SER A 146 10.91 43.39 -12.09
N PRO A 147 9.69 43.93 -12.01
CA PRO A 147 9.26 44.97 -12.92
C PRO A 147 10.25 46.14 -12.81
N PRO A 148 10.67 46.75 -13.92
CA PRO A 148 11.53 47.92 -13.87
C PRO A 148 10.83 48.98 -13.02
N HIS A 149 11.42 49.29 -11.87
CA HIS A 149 11.00 50.39 -11.02
C HIS A 149 11.22 51.68 -11.82
N ASN A 150 10.18 52.16 -12.48
CA ASN A 150 10.12 53.51 -13.03
C ASN A 150 10.06 54.48 -11.85
N ASN A 151 11.22 54.78 -11.27
CA ASN A 151 11.40 55.96 -10.43
C ASN A 151 11.46 57.20 -11.33
N THR A 152 10.35 57.49 -11.99
CA THR A 152 10.14 58.78 -12.64
C THR A 152 9.42 59.67 -11.64
N HIS A 153 10.20 60.26 -10.73
CA HIS A 153 9.79 61.46 -10.03
C HIS A 153 9.75 62.60 -11.05
N SER A 154 8.57 62.82 -11.64
CA SER A 154 8.28 64.04 -12.39
C SER A 154 7.09 64.73 -11.75
N SER A 155 7.36 65.93 -11.26
CA SER A 155 6.45 66.88 -10.63
C SER A 155 5.19 67.16 -11.46
N PRO A 156 4.09 67.57 -10.81
CA PRO A 156 2.85 67.90 -11.49
C PRO A 156 2.93 69.31 -12.08
N SER A 157 2.72 69.45 -13.39
CA SER A 157 2.22 70.70 -13.94
C SER A 157 0.93 70.41 -14.71
N ASP A 158 -0.12 71.07 -14.27
CA ASP A 158 -1.42 71.16 -14.91
C ASP A 158 -1.29 71.56 -16.38
N PHE A 159 -2.16 71.01 -17.24
CA PHE A 159 -3.14 71.80 -17.99
C PHE A 159 -4.01 70.87 -18.85
N ALA A 160 -5.31 71.15 -18.83
CA ALA A 160 -6.35 70.49 -19.59
C ALA A 160 -6.20 70.69 -21.10
N SER A 161 -6.56 69.68 -21.90
CA SER A 161 -7.48 69.83 -23.06
C SER A 161 -7.50 68.60 -23.99
N THR A 162 -8.73 68.10 -24.16
CA THR A 162 -9.41 67.79 -25.44
C THR A 162 -8.82 66.75 -26.41
N SER A 163 -9.62 65.70 -26.62
CA SER A 163 -9.88 64.91 -27.84
C SER A 163 -8.85 64.85 -28.97
N HIS A 164 -8.60 63.65 -29.51
CA HIS A 164 -9.09 63.27 -30.85
C HIS A 164 -8.71 61.83 -31.20
N ILE A 165 -9.64 61.19 -31.91
CA ILE A 165 -9.55 59.93 -32.64
C ILE A 165 -8.57 60.10 -33.82
N THR A 166 -7.72 59.10 -34.10
CA THR A 166 -7.31 58.57 -35.43
C THR A 166 -6.26 57.47 -35.19
N SER A 167 -6.50 56.22 -35.60
CA SER A 167 -6.32 55.69 -36.96
C SER A 167 -4.88 55.83 -37.49
N SER A 168 -4.10 54.74 -37.47
CA SER A 168 -3.65 54.06 -38.69
C SER A 168 -2.56 53.02 -38.43
N HIS A 169 -2.61 52.02 -39.31
CA HIS A 169 -1.82 50.79 -39.48
C HIS A 169 -0.33 51.00 -39.77
N PHE A 170 0.51 50.02 -39.38
CA PHE A 170 1.63 49.44 -40.17
C PHE A 170 1.94 48.06 -39.53
N ALA A 171 1.54 46.92 -40.10
CA ALA A 171 2.19 46.14 -41.16
C ALA A 171 3.55 45.51 -40.77
N SER A 172 3.54 44.18 -40.55
CA SER A 172 4.63 43.20 -40.78
C SER A 172 4.04 41.82 -40.41
N SER A 173 3.52 41.01 -41.32
CA SER A 173 4.17 40.25 -42.39
C SER A 173 5.32 39.35 -41.92
N SER A 174 4.99 38.11 -41.60
CA SER A 174 5.81 36.95 -41.95
C SER A 174 4.94 35.68 -41.90
N CYS A 175 4.71 35.16 -43.09
CA CYS A 175 4.15 33.86 -43.43
C CYS A 175 5.16 32.75 -43.13
N ILE A 176 4.75 31.65 -42.49
CA ILE A 176 5.20 30.29 -42.83
C ILE A 176 4.04 29.31 -42.62
N THR A 177 3.82 28.53 -43.66
CA THR A 177 2.93 27.40 -43.89
C THR A 177 3.14 26.22 -42.94
N SER A 178 2.05 25.56 -42.51
CA SER A 178 1.91 24.09 -42.32
C SER A 178 0.49 23.82 -41.77
N SER A 179 -0.48 23.40 -42.59
CA SER A 179 -0.71 22.02 -43.04
C SER A 179 -0.76 20.99 -41.90
N SER A 180 -1.95 20.77 -41.34
CA SER A 180 -2.55 19.43 -41.18
C SER A 180 -3.95 19.53 -40.59
N HIS A 181 -4.86 18.79 -41.21
CA HIS A 181 -6.27 18.66 -40.90
C HIS A 181 -6.53 18.14 -39.47
N VAL A 182 -7.44 18.78 -38.75
CA VAL A 182 -8.13 18.16 -37.61
C VAL A 182 -9.62 18.34 -37.82
N ALA A 183 -10.31 17.21 -37.94
CA ALA A 183 -11.74 17.12 -38.17
C ALA A 183 -12.53 17.70 -36.99
N SER A 184 -13.31 18.74 -37.25
CA SER A 184 -14.40 19.20 -36.39
C SER A 184 -15.50 18.13 -36.36
N SER A 185 -15.58 17.38 -35.27
CA SER A 185 -16.73 16.52 -34.98
C SER A 185 -17.79 17.34 -34.24
N SER A 186 -18.73 17.90 -34.99
CA SER A 186 -19.99 18.40 -34.46
C SER A 186 -20.86 17.22 -34.00
N ARG A 187 -21.10 17.08 -32.70
CA ARG A 187 -22.19 16.25 -32.19
C ARG A 187 -23.40 17.13 -31.89
N VAL A 188 -24.36 17.01 -32.80
CA VAL A 188 -25.75 17.44 -32.69
C VAL A 188 -26.34 16.83 -31.41
N ALA A 189 -26.68 17.69 -30.44
CA ALA A 189 -27.53 17.31 -29.32
C ALA A 189 -28.95 17.14 -29.85
N SER A 190 -29.39 15.89 -29.96
CA SER A 190 -30.75 15.54 -30.34
C SER A 190 -31.69 15.78 -29.16
N SER A 191 -32.36 16.93 -29.18
CA SER A 191 -33.47 17.25 -28.27
C SER A 191 -34.66 16.33 -28.54
N ARG A 192 -34.82 15.27 -27.75
CA ARG A 192 -36.07 14.51 -27.65
C ARG A 192 -37.02 15.24 -26.71
N SER A 193 -37.98 15.94 -27.31
CA SER A 193 -39.19 16.44 -26.68
C SER A 193 -40.08 15.26 -26.27
N GLY A 194 -40.07 14.93 -24.97
CA GLY A 194 -41.09 14.10 -24.34
C GLY A 194 -42.22 14.98 -23.80
N PRO A 195 -43.49 14.52 -23.84
CA PRO A 195 -44.64 15.30 -23.42
C PRO A 195 -44.60 15.59 -21.91
N LEU A 196 -44.77 16.87 -21.58
CA LEU A 196 -44.85 17.40 -20.22
C LEU A 196 -46.03 16.80 -19.48
N SER A 197 -45.74 15.98 -18.48
CA SER A 197 -46.72 15.49 -17.53
C SER A 197 -47.13 16.64 -16.60
N LEU A 198 -48.39 17.05 -16.70
CA LEU A 198 -49.03 18.12 -15.94
C LEU A 198 -49.03 17.78 -14.44
N VAL A 199 -48.06 18.32 -13.69
CA VAL A 199 -48.03 18.24 -12.22
C VAL A 199 -49.10 19.17 -11.66
N ARG A 200 -50.17 18.60 -11.10
CA ARG A 200 -51.18 19.32 -10.31
C ARG A 200 -50.51 19.87 -9.05
N PHE A 201 -50.37 21.19 -8.97
CA PHE A 201 -50.06 21.89 -7.73
C PHE A 201 -51.33 21.99 -6.89
N THR A 202 -51.33 21.35 -5.71
CA THR A 202 -52.30 21.61 -4.66
C THR A 202 -52.01 22.99 -4.04
N PRO A 203 -52.99 23.90 -3.94
CA PRO A 203 -52.79 25.20 -3.32
C PRO A 203 -52.47 25.05 -1.83
N SER A 204 -51.37 25.66 -1.41
CA SER A 204 -50.94 25.75 -0.02
C SER A 204 -51.93 26.59 0.79
N PRO A 205 -52.28 26.21 2.04
CA PRO A 205 -53.19 26.97 2.87
C PRO A 205 -52.61 28.35 3.25
N PRO A 206 -53.48 29.37 3.43
CA PRO A 206 -53.06 30.75 3.70
C PRO A 206 -52.35 30.88 5.05
N ALA A 207 -51.24 31.62 5.04
CA ALA A 207 -50.44 31.92 6.22
C ALA A 207 -51.24 32.78 7.23
N PRO A 208 -51.13 32.51 8.54
CA PRO A 208 -51.75 33.35 9.57
C PRO A 208 -51.05 34.73 9.66
N PRO A 209 -51.80 35.77 10.06
CA PRO A 209 -51.30 37.15 10.08
C PRO A 209 -50.20 37.36 11.14
N PRO A 210 -49.24 38.28 10.88
CA PRO A 210 -48.15 38.56 11.79
C PRO A 210 -48.66 39.24 13.07
N SER A 211 -48.50 38.56 14.21
CA SER A 211 -48.75 39.13 15.53
C SER A 211 -47.70 40.21 15.84
N THR A 212 -48.12 41.47 15.82
CA THR A 212 -47.35 42.62 16.31
C THR A 212 -47.26 42.58 17.84
N SER A 213 -46.30 41.83 18.37
CA SER A 213 -45.90 41.92 19.78
C SER A 213 -44.51 42.54 19.86
N THR A 214 -44.49 43.86 19.98
CA THR A 214 -43.30 44.67 20.23
C THR A 214 -42.85 44.44 21.67
N LYS A 215 -42.10 43.35 21.91
CA LYS A 215 -41.25 43.22 23.10
C LYS A 215 -39.82 43.04 22.64
N ALA A 216 -39.00 44.05 22.96
CA ALA A 216 -37.56 44.02 22.72
C ALA A 216 -36.97 42.71 23.28
N PRO A 217 -36.14 41.99 22.50
CA PRO A 217 -35.52 40.76 22.96
C PRO A 217 -34.62 41.07 24.16
N LYS A 218 -35.05 40.62 25.34
CA LYS A 218 -34.27 40.72 26.57
C LYS A 218 -33.07 39.79 26.39
N HIS A 219 -31.90 40.37 26.14
CA HIS A 219 -30.64 39.66 25.97
C HIS A 219 -30.29 38.97 27.30
N THR A 220 -30.81 37.76 27.51
CA THR A 220 -30.44 36.93 28.65
C THR A 220 -29.07 36.35 28.37
N ILE A 221 -28.05 36.92 29.01
CA ILE A 221 -26.69 36.39 29.09
C ILE A 221 -26.76 35.13 29.98
N HIS A 222 -27.41 34.09 29.49
CA HIS A 222 -27.28 32.74 30.02
C HIS A 222 -26.26 32.02 29.16
N LEU A 223 -24.99 32.40 29.31
CA LEU A 223 -23.91 31.47 29.03
C LEU A 223 -24.18 30.26 29.92
N ARG A 224 -24.46 29.11 29.30
CA ARG A 224 -24.74 27.87 30.03
C ARG A 224 -23.63 27.67 31.04
N SER A 225 -23.97 27.38 32.29
CA SER A 225 -23.01 27.13 33.38
C SER A 225 -22.00 26.02 33.05
N GLU A 226 -22.32 25.18 32.05
CA GLU A 226 -21.43 24.21 31.42
C GLU A 226 -20.16 24.83 30.80
N TRP A 227 -20.24 26.06 30.29
CA TRP A 227 -19.13 26.83 29.71
C TRP A 227 -18.26 27.52 30.76
N MET A 228 -18.79 27.70 31.97
CA MET A 228 -18.09 28.28 33.13
C MET A 228 -17.42 27.21 34.00
N ARG A 229 -17.42 25.93 33.59
CA ARG A 229 -16.68 24.90 34.33
C ARG A 229 -15.18 25.19 34.21
N GLY A 230 -14.50 25.20 35.35
CA GLY A 230 -13.04 25.25 35.39
C GLY A 230 -12.46 24.13 34.53
N TYR A 231 -11.35 24.42 33.85
CA TYR A 231 -10.65 23.45 33.01
C TYR A 231 -10.31 22.21 33.84
N GLU A 232 -11.07 21.13 33.63
CA GLU A 232 -10.74 19.82 34.17
C GLU A 232 -9.72 19.17 33.25
N ASP A 233 -8.48 19.07 33.70
CA ASP A 233 -7.43 18.37 32.98
C ASP A 233 -7.71 16.86 33.00
N LYS A 234 -8.36 16.39 31.92
CA LYS A 234 -8.70 14.97 31.73
C LYS A 234 -7.52 14.15 31.20
N THR A 235 -6.33 14.73 31.01
CA THR A 235 -5.15 13.96 30.54
C THR A 235 -4.71 12.89 31.55
N SER A 236 -5.02 13.09 32.83
CA SER A 236 -4.75 12.13 33.92
C SER A 236 -5.83 11.07 34.11
N GLN A 237 -7.02 11.25 33.50
CA GLN A 237 -8.06 10.22 33.58
C GLN A 237 -7.69 9.08 32.65
N LEU A 238 -7.29 7.96 33.27
CA LEU A 238 -7.05 6.68 32.63
C LEU A 238 -8.30 6.32 31.83
N LEU A 239 -8.32 6.68 30.54
CA LEU A 239 -9.42 6.40 29.64
C LEU A 239 -9.66 4.91 29.74
N LYS A 240 -10.78 4.51 30.35
CA LYS A 240 -11.26 3.14 30.31
C LYS A 240 -11.30 2.80 28.82
N LYS A 241 -10.35 1.99 28.35
CA LYS A 241 -10.22 1.53 26.97
C LYS A 241 -11.50 0.76 26.62
N ARG A 242 -12.55 1.50 26.29
CA ARG A 242 -13.86 0.98 25.94
C ARG A 242 -13.77 0.49 24.51
N GLY A 243 -13.28 -0.74 24.32
CA GLY A 243 -13.57 -1.64 23.20
C GLY A 243 -13.41 -1.14 21.75
N GLN A 244 -12.88 0.05 21.50
CA GLN A 244 -12.90 0.64 20.15
C GLN A 244 -11.81 0.06 19.24
N ALA A 245 -10.73 -0.51 19.81
CA ALA A 245 -9.65 -1.12 19.05
C ALA A 245 -9.99 -2.52 18.50
N GLN A 246 -11.01 -3.20 19.02
CA GLN A 246 -11.35 -4.57 18.58
C GLN A 246 -12.32 -4.58 17.40
N GLY A 247 -13.15 -3.54 17.26
CA GLY A 247 -14.03 -3.36 16.09
C GLY A 247 -13.28 -3.02 14.80
N ASP A 248 -12.10 -2.41 14.90
CA ASP A 248 -11.35 -1.92 13.73
C ASP A 248 -10.46 -2.99 13.09
N MET A 249 -9.98 -3.96 13.88
CA MET A 249 -9.12 -5.04 13.36
C MET A 249 -9.83 -5.92 12.34
N ALA A 250 -11.14 -6.12 12.48
CA ALA A 250 -11.93 -6.87 11.51
C ALA A 250 -12.07 -6.11 10.18
N LEU A 251 -12.06 -4.78 10.20
CA LEU A 251 -12.07 -3.95 8.99
C LEU A 251 -10.72 -3.97 8.26
N LEU A 252 -9.62 -4.30 8.94
CA LEU A 252 -8.27 -4.24 8.37
C LEU A 252 -7.99 -5.34 7.35
N HIS A 253 -8.56 -6.55 7.47
CA HIS A 253 -8.21 -7.70 6.60
C HIS A 253 -9.35 -8.08 5.65
N LYS A 254 -9.80 -7.10 4.87
CA LYS A 254 -10.77 -7.27 3.79
C LYS A 254 -10.08 -7.17 2.44
N PHE A 255 -10.40 -8.06 1.52
CA PHE A 255 -10.04 -7.97 0.11
C PHE A 255 -11.23 -8.37 -0.76
N PHE A 256 -11.06 -8.27 -2.08
CA PHE A 256 -12.12 -8.53 -3.05
C PHE A 256 -11.68 -9.63 -4.02
N ILE A 257 -12.63 -10.46 -4.43
CA ILE A 257 -12.49 -11.43 -5.51
C ILE A 257 -13.39 -10.97 -6.65
N MET A 258 -12.81 -10.75 -7.82
CA MET A 258 -13.52 -10.48 -9.05
C MET A 258 -13.52 -11.76 -9.89
N PHE A 259 -14.69 -12.27 -10.23
CA PHE A 259 -14.87 -13.60 -10.78
C PHE A 259 -15.72 -13.61 -12.06
N TRP A 260 -15.19 -14.17 -13.14
CA TRP A 260 -15.96 -14.43 -14.37
C TRP A 260 -16.41 -15.88 -14.45
N ARG A 261 -17.72 -16.11 -14.29
CA ARG A 261 -18.33 -17.44 -14.37
C ARG A 261 -18.63 -17.88 -15.81
N GLN A 262 -19.05 -16.95 -16.67
CA GLN A 262 -19.56 -17.26 -18.00
C GLN A 262 -18.98 -16.32 -19.06
N ASP A 263 -18.91 -16.80 -20.30
CA ASP A 263 -18.44 -16.03 -21.46
C ASP A 263 -19.34 -14.82 -21.72
N GLY A 264 -18.71 -13.65 -21.85
CA GLY A 264 -19.43 -12.41 -22.16
C GLY A 264 -20.29 -11.87 -21.02
N ALA A 265 -20.29 -12.49 -19.84
CA ALA A 265 -20.96 -11.97 -18.65
C ALA A 265 -20.03 -10.99 -17.89
N PRO A 266 -20.60 -9.97 -17.21
CA PRO A 266 -19.83 -9.13 -16.31
C PRO A 266 -19.30 -9.94 -15.11
N PRO A 267 -18.18 -9.52 -14.48
CA PRO A 267 -17.66 -10.21 -13.32
C PRO A 267 -18.54 -10.04 -12.09
N GLU A 268 -18.62 -11.09 -11.28
CA GLU A 268 -19.15 -11.03 -9.92
C GLU A 268 -18.05 -10.54 -8.97
N VAL A 269 -18.37 -9.61 -8.07
CA VAL A 269 -17.42 -9.11 -7.07
C VAL A 269 -17.83 -9.60 -5.68
N LEU A 270 -16.99 -10.44 -5.09
CA LEU A 270 -17.17 -11.00 -3.75
C LEU A 270 -16.21 -10.33 -2.78
N SER A 271 -16.69 -9.80 -1.67
CA SER A 271 -15.83 -9.32 -0.60
C SER A 271 -15.49 -10.44 0.37
N VAL A 272 -14.21 -10.64 0.64
CA VAL A 272 -13.71 -11.68 1.56
C VAL A 272 -13.06 -11.01 2.76
N GLN A 273 -13.46 -11.45 3.95
CA GLN A 273 -12.89 -11.02 5.22
C GLN A 273 -12.15 -12.20 5.83
N VAL A 274 -10.86 -12.02 6.13
CA VAL A 274 -9.99 -13.09 6.61
C VAL A 274 -9.56 -12.81 8.04
N LEU A 275 -9.95 -13.72 8.94
CA LEU A 275 -9.60 -13.62 10.36
C LEU A 275 -8.27 -14.32 10.69
N GLN A 276 -7.87 -15.33 9.92
CA GLN A 276 -6.69 -16.16 10.19
C GLN A 276 -5.85 -16.37 8.92
N GLY A 277 -4.53 -16.48 9.06
CA GLY A 277 -3.60 -16.77 7.96
C GLY A 277 -3.04 -15.56 7.22
N TRP A 278 -3.54 -14.35 7.49
CA TRP A 278 -3.06 -13.11 6.86
C TRP A 278 -1.53 -12.93 6.96
N PRO A 279 -0.83 -12.51 5.88
CA PRO A 279 -1.35 -12.05 4.58
C PRO A 279 -1.56 -13.16 3.55
N THR A 280 -1.47 -14.42 3.94
CA THR A 280 -1.66 -15.56 3.03
C THR A 280 -3.07 -16.11 3.16
N TRP A 281 -3.75 -16.28 2.04
CA TRP A 281 -5.10 -16.81 2.01
C TRP A 281 -5.21 -17.93 0.98
N THR A 282 -5.97 -18.97 1.29
CA THR A 282 -6.31 -20.05 0.36
C THR A 282 -7.82 -20.13 0.22
N LEU A 283 -8.31 -20.51 -0.97
CA LEU A 283 -9.75 -20.61 -1.22
C LEU A 283 -10.42 -21.64 -0.30
N ALA A 284 -9.71 -22.71 0.05
CA ALA A 284 -10.15 -23.74 1.00
C ALA A 284 -10.46 -23.21 2.41
N GLN A 285 -9.87 -22.09 2.84
CA GLN A 285 -10.16 -21.48 4.14
C GLN A 285 -11.53 -20.81 4.21
N CYS A 286 -12.18 -20.56 3.08
CA CYS A 286 -13.51 -19.93 3.04
C CYS A 286 -14.52 -20.78 2.25
N PRO A 287 -15.14 -21.79 2.88
CA PRO A 287 -16.09 -22.69 2.20
C PRO A 287 -17.24 -21.95 1.53
N LYS A 288 -17.74 -20.85 2.11
CA LYS A 288 -18.80 -20.02 1.52
C LYS A 288 -18.37 -19.34 0.22
N THR A 289 -17.11 -18.92 0.14
CA THR A 289 -16.56 -18.35 -1.10
C THR A 289 -16.33 -19.45 -2.12
N LEU A 290 -15.82 -20.61 -1.71
CA LEU A 290 -15.63 -21.77 -2.58
C LEU A 290 -16.97 -22.26 -3.18
N GLU A 291 -18.02 -22.38 -2.36
CA GLU A 291 -19.37 -22.74 -2.82
C GLU A 291 -19.89 -21.74 -3.88
N LYS A 292 -19.64 -20.44 -3.67
CA LYS A 292 -19.99 -19.41 -4.65
C LYS A 292 -19.17 -19.52 -5.92
N LEU A 293 -17.86 -19.74 -5.86
CA LEU A 293 -17.04 -19.89 -7.06
C LEU A 293 -17.32 -21.20 -7.81
N GLY A 294 -17.84 -22.21 -7.10
CA GLY A 294 -18.10 -23.55 -7.62
C GLY A 294 -16.91 -24.49 -7.44
N THR A 295 -17.10 -25.74 -7.83
CA THR A 295 -16.05 -26.80 -7.79
C THR A 295 -15.29 -26.91 -9.10
N GLU A 296 -15.52 -26.00 -10.04
CA GLU A 296 -14.87 -25.99 -11.34
C GLU A 296 -13.37 -25.69 -11.22
N VAL A 297 -12.61 -26.08 -12.24
CA VAL A 297 -11.21 -25.71 -12.36
C VAL A 297 -11.12 -24.21 -12.58
N LEU A 298 -10.47 -23.51 -11.65
CA LEU A 298 -10.33 -22.05 -11.68
C LEU A 298 -8.96 -21.64 -12.22
N ASP A 299 -8.94 -20.57 -13.00
CA ASP A 299 -7.73 -19.83 -13.29
C ASP A 299 -7.69 -18.55 -12.44
N VAL A 300 -6.51 -18.21 -11.91
CA VAL A 300 -6.23 -16.91 -11.28
C VAL A 300 -5.33 -16.08 -12.19
N TYR A 301 -5.60 -14.79 -12.33
CA TYR A 301 -4.73 -13.90 -13.08
C TYR A 301 -3.57 -13.42 -12.22
N ASN A 302 -2.34 -13.72 -12.65
CA ASN A 302 -1.14 -13.20 -12.01
C ASN A 302 -0.79 -11.83 -12.61
N ILE A 303 -1.03 -10.78 -11.82
CA ILE A 303 -0.88 -9.38 -12.27
C ILE A 303 0.57 -9.07 -12.72
N PRO A 304 1.63 -9.36 -11.93
CA PRO A 304 3.01 -9.16 -12.38
C PRO A 304 3.34 -9.83 -13.72
N SER A 305 2.92 -11.07 -13.91
CA SER A 305 3.30 -11.87 -15.07
C SER A 305 2.30 -11.82 -16.23
N ARG A 306 1.20 -11.07 -16.06
CA ARG A 306 0.14 -10.81 -17.05
C ARG A 306 -0.41 -12.06 -17.75
N HIS A 307 -0.62 -13.14 -17.00
CA HIS A 307 -1.23 -14.35 -17.54
C HIS A 307 -2.09 -15.07 -16.50
N TRP A 308 -2.97 -15.92 -17.01
CA TRP A 308 -3.84 -16.78 -16.22
C TRP A 308 -3.09 -18.06 -15.83
N VAL A 309 -3.20 -18.45 -14.56
CA VAL A 309 -2.60 -19.65 -13.99
C VAL A 309 -3.70 -20.52 -13.42
N GLN A 310 -3.73 -21.78 -13.81
CA GLN A 310 -4.66 -22.76 -13.23
C GLN A 310 -4.28 -23.00 -11.76
N VAL A 311 -5.25 -22.91 -10.85
CA VAL A 311 -5.02 -23.09 -9.42
C VAL A 311 -6.03 -24.05 -8.80
N ASP A 312 -5.59 -24.75 -7.76
CA ASP A 312 -6.45 -25.52 -6.89
C ASP A 312 -6.96 -24.65 -5.72
N ALA A 313 -7.95 -25.15 -4.98
CA ALA A 313 -8.49 -24.43 -3.83
C ALA A 313 -7.49 -24.28 -2.67
N SER A 314 -6.43 -25.09 -2.64
CA SER A 314 -5.36 -25.03 -1.64
C SER A 314 -4.23 -24.06 -2.01
N TRP A 315 -4.27 -23.46 -3.20
CA TRP A 315 -3.21 -22.58 -3.67
C TRP A 315 -3.11 -21.32 -2.80
N PRO A 316 -1.93 -21.00 -2.24
CA PRO A 316 -1.75 -19.84 -1.40
C PRO A 316 -1.67 -18.56 -2.24
N HIS A 317 -2.51 -17.59 -1.90
CA HIS A 317 -2.50 -16.24 -2.46
C HIS A 317 -1.97 -15.25 -1.42
N SER A 318 -1.06 -14.38 -1.83
CA SER A 318 -0.67 -13.23 -1.02
C SER A 318 -1.69 -12.11 -1.23
N VAL A 319 -2.40 -11.74 -0.17
CA VAL A 319 -3.44 -10.70 -0.19
C VAL A 319 -3.03 -9.52 0.69
N SER A 320 -3.49 -8.33 0.34
CA SER A 320 -3.40 -7.16 1.21
C SER A 320 -4.72 -6.41 1.28
N THR A 321 -4.82 -5.42 2.17
CA THR A 321 -6.10 -4.76 2.45
C THR A 321 -6.60 -4.05 1.19
N ASN A 322 -7.85 -4.30 0.83
CA ASN A 322 -8.52 -3.79 -0.36
C ASN A 322 -7.88 -4.21 -1.70
N THR A 323 -7.09 -5.28 -1.74
CA THR A 323 -6.65 -5.85 -3.03
C THR A 323 -7.75 -6.62 -3.72
N HIS A 324 -7.60 -6.79 -5.04
CA HIS A 324 -8.46 -7.62 -5.85
C HIS A 324 -7.70 -8.85 -6.33
N LEU A 325 -8.26 -10.03 -6.10
CA LEU A 325 -7.87 -11.25 -6.79
C LEU A 325 -8.82 -11.47 -7.97
N LEU A 326 -8.27 -11.79 -9.14
CA LEU A 326 -9.04 -11.98 -10.35
C LEU A 326 -9.09 -13.47 -10.68
N PHE A 327 -10.28 -14.04 -10.70
CA PHE A 327 -10.53 -15.45 -10.99
C PHE A 327 -11.44 -15.59 -12.20
N ARG A 328 -11.34 -16.72 -12.91
CA ARG A 328 -12.32 -17.12 -13.92
C ARG A 328 -12.51 -18.63 -13.92
N CYS A 329 -13.66 -19.08 -14.39
CA CYS A 329 -13.79 -20.47 -14.80
C CYS A 329 -12.88 -20.75 -16.00
N ARG A 330 -12.34 -21.97 -16.08
CA ARG A 330 -11.46 -22.36 -17.18
C ARG A 330 -12.15 -22.15 -18.53
N ASN A 331 -11.37 -21.66 -19.51
CA ASN A 331 -11.81 -21.34 -20.87
C ASN A 331 -12.80 -20.17 -20.99
N VAL A 332 -13.11 -19.46 -19.90
CA VAL A 332 -14.01 -18.30 -19.96
C VAL A 332 -13.29 -17.07 -20.54
N LYS A 333 -13.93 -16.42 -21.51
CA LYS A 333 -13.58 -15.10 -22.06
C LYS A 333 -14.17 -14.02 -21.17
N CYS A 334 -13.28 -13.35 -20.45
CA CYS A 334 -13.61 -12.26 -19.55
C CYS A 334 -14.03 -11.00 -20.34
N LEU A 335 -15.31 -10.61 -20.26
CA LEU A 335 -15.79 -9.35 -20.82
C LEU A 335 -15.09 -8.18 -20.11
N ASP A 336 -14.65 -7.18 -20.89
CA ASP A 336 -14.03 -5.94 -20.39
C ASP A 336 -12.83 -6.15 -19.44
N PHE A 337 -12.12 -7.28 -19.56
CA PHE A 337 -11.01 -7.61 -18.66
C PHE A 337 -9.97 -6.50 -18.53
N ASP A 338 -9.51 -5.93 -19.64
CA ASP A 338 -8.48 -4.88 -19.63
C ASP A 338 -8.96 -3.60 -18.92
N LYS A 339 -10.25 -3.29 -19.04
CA LYS A 339 -10.87 -2.13 -18.38
C LYS A 339 -10.96 -2.34 -16.87
N GLU A 340 -11.37 -3.52 -16.43
CA GLU A 340 -11.42 -3.88 -15.01
C GLU A 340 -10.02 -3.97 -14.41
N LEU A 341 -9.08 -4.58 -15.13
CA LEU A 341 -7.68 -4.63 -14.73
C LEU A 341 -7.09 -3.23 -14.62
N ALA A 342 -7.34 -2.34 -15.59
CA ALA A 342 -6.91 -0.95 -15.51
C ALA A 342 -7.53 -0.22 -14.31
N THR A 343 -8.79 -0.52 -13.96
CA THR A 343 -9.46 0.07 -12.78
C THR A 343 -8.83 -0.40 -11.48
N ILE A 344 -8.47 -1.69 -11.38
CA ILE A 344 -7.77 -2.25 -10.22
C ILE A 344 -6.33 -1.73 -10.12
N MET A 345 -5.64 -1.61 -11.26
CA MET A 345 -4.24 -1.17 -11.33
C MET A 345 -4.07 0.33 -11.16
N ARG A 346 -5.10 1.14 -11.41
CA ARG A 346 -5.18 2.49 -10.87
C ARG A 346 -5.22 2.33 -9.36
N LYS A 347 -4.03 2.31 -8.74
CA LYS A 347 -3.87 2.36 -7.30
C LYS A 347 -4.90 3.35 -6.79
N ASN A 348 -5.60 3.00 -5.71
CA ASN A 348 -6.16 4.04 -4.86
C ASN A 348 -4.96 4.86 -4.41
N THR A 349 -4.57 5.86 -5.21
CA THR A 349 -3.70 6.95 -4.83
C THR A 349 -4.33 7.39 -3.56
N HIS A 350 -3.70 7.01 -2.43
CA HIS A 350 -4.34 7.10 -1.14
C HIS A 350 -5.02 8.45 -1.13
N LEU A 351 -6.35 8.44 -1.11
CA LEU A 351 -7.12 9.60 -0.72
C LEU A 351 -6.82 9.73 0.79
N ARG A 352 -5.57 10.05 1.12
CA ARG A 352 -5.26 11.13 2.03
C ARG A 352 -5.94 12.31 1.39
N THR A 353 -7.24 12.40 1.61
CA THR A 353 -7.95 13.64 1.73
C THR A 353 -7.25 14.34 2.89
N ASN A 354 -6.04 14.85 2.65
CA ASN A 354 -5.48 15.92 3.45
C ASN A 354 -6.55 16.99 3.32
N MET A 355 -7.36 17.19 4.36
CA MET A 355 -8.39 18.21 4.34
C MET A 355 -7.70 19.52 3.96
N PRO A 356 -7.94 20.07 2.76
CA PRO A 356 -7.38 21.35 2.38
C PRO A 356 -8.24 22.39 3.10
N GLY A 357 -7.87 22.77 4.32
CA GLY A 357 -8.68 23.74 5.07
C GLY A 357 -8.16 24.21 6.43
N ASP A 358 -7.49 23.37 7.22
CA ASP A 358 -7.27 23.69 8.65
C ASP A 358 -5.96 24.42 8.99
N ARG A 359 -5.34 25.14 8.04
CA ARG A 359 -4.09 25.90 8.32
C ARG A 359 -4.09 27.38 7.96
N SER A 360 -5.19 27.97 7.51
CA SER A 360 -5.24 29.39 7.10
C SER A 360 -5.72 30.36 8.19
N SER A 361 -5.61 30.01 9.48
CA SER A 361 -5.90 30.94 10.56
C SER A 361 -4.94 30.79 11.73
N VAL A 362 -3.72 31.34 11.59
CA VAL A 362 -2.89 31.84 12.71
C VAL A 362 -2.23 33.12 12.25
#